data_AF-A0A3B9BFE1-F1
#
_entry.id   AF-A0A3B9BFE1-F1
#
_cell.length_a   1.000
_cell.length_b   1.000
_cell.length_c   1.000
_cell.angle_alpha   90.00
_cell.angle_beta   90.00
_cell.angle_gamma   90.00
#
_symmetry.space_group_name_H-M   'P 1'
#
loop_
_entity.id
_entity.type
_entity.pdbx_description
1 polymer ?
#
loop_
_entity_poly.entity_id
_entity_poly.type
_entity_poly.pdbx_seq_one_letter_code
_entity_poly.pdbx_strand_id
1 'polypeptide(L)' 'MEQVVYGIAAAEAVNAEAERLDAQRVFLMVSAALDQQTDEIARIRDRLGPRFAGQYSGMPPHTPREAV' A
#
# COMPACT_ATOMS: atom_id res chain seq x y z
N MET A 1 13.81 -10.93 6.32
CA MET A 1 13.74 -10.39 7.69
C MET A 1 12.55 -9.46 7.74
N GLU A 2 11.70 -9.60 8.74
CA GLU A 2 10.59 -8.68 8.97
C GLU A 2 11.11 -7.44 9.71
N GLN A 3 10.57 -6.26 9.40
CA GLN A 3 10.97 -4.99 10.00
C GLN A 3 9.73 -4.16 10.32
N VAL A 4 9.81 -3.37 11.39
CA VAL A 4 8.81 -2.36 11.75
C VAL A 4 9.41 -0.97 11.57
N VAL A 5 8.70 -0.11 10.83
CA VAL A 5 9.01 1.32 10.70
C VAL A 5 7.84 2.10 11.28
N TYR A 6 8.11 3.06 12.16
CA TYR A 6 7.10 3.88 12.83
C TYR A 6 7.53 5.35 12.88
N GLY A 7 6.54 6.26 13.00
CA GLY A 7 6.80 7.71 13.07
C GLY A 7 7.18 8.38 11.74
N ILE A 8 7.17 7.63 10.64
CA ILE A 8 7.44 8.09 9.27
C ILE A 8 6.17 7.90 8.45
N ALA A 9 5.92 8.81 7.50
CA ALA A 9 4.79 8.69 6.58
C ALA A 9 4.88 7.38 5.77
N ALA A 10 3.75 6.70 5.56
CA ALA A 10 3.71 5.40 4.89
C ALA A 10 4.32 5.46 3.47
N ALA A 11 4.06 6.53 2.72
CA ALA A 11 4.63 6.73 1.38
C ALA A 11 6.17 6.77 1.38
N GLU A 12 6.77 7.41 2.38
CA GLU A 12 8.23 7.46 2.52
C GLU A 12 8.80 6.10 2.94
N ALA A 13 8.18 5.45 3.92
CA ALA A 13 8.63 4.15 4.41
C ALA A 13 8.55 3.07 3.33
N VAL A 14 7.45 3.01 2.57
CA VAL A 14 7.27 2.05 1.47
C VAL A 14 8.26 2.30 0.34
N ASN A 15 8.52 3.56 -0.04
CA ASN A 15 9.50 3.85 -1.07
C ASN A 15 10.94 3.50 -0.64
N ALA A 16 11.30 3.83 0.60
CA ALA A 16 12.61 3.46 1.16
C ALA A 16 12.79 1.94 1.19
N GLU A 17 11.74 1.19 1.52
CA GLU A 17 11.79 -0.29 1.50
C GLU A 17 11.89 -0.84 0.08
N ALA A 18 11.16 -0.27 -0.88
CA ALA A 18 11.30 -0.63 -2.30
C ALA A 18 12.72 -0.37 -2.82
N GLU A 19 13.35 0.73 -2.42
CA GLU A 19 14.75 1.02 -2.73
C GLU A 19 15.72 0.04 -2.07
N ARG A 20 15.52 -0.25 -0.77
CA ARG A 20 16.35 -1.19 0.00
C ARG A 20 16.32 -2.61 -0.58
N LEU A 21 15.18 -3.02 -1.11
CA LEU A 21 14.97 -4.32 -1.75
C LEU A 21 15.34 -4.34 -3.25
N ASP A 22 15.78 -3.21 -3.80
CA ASP A 22 16.00 -3.01 -5.24
C ASP A 22 14.78 -3.42 -6.11
N ALA A 23 13.58 -3.16 -5.60
CA ALA A 23 12.33 -3.53 -6.26
C ALA A 23 12.05 -2.59 -7.45
N GLN A 24 11.88 -3.19 -8.64
CA GLN A 24 11.64 -2.44 -9.89
C GLN A 24 10.15 -2.30 -10.25
N ARG A 25 9.30 -3.15 -9.66
CA ARG A 25 7.86 -3.25 -9.89
C ARG A 25 7.19 -3.59 -8.56
N VAL A 26 6.38 -2.69 -8.05
CA VAL A 26 5.66 -2.79 -6.77
C VAL A 26 4.17 -2.80 -7.06
N PHE A 27 3.50 -3.88 -6.68
CA PHE A 27 2.05 -4.01 -6.79
C PHE A 27 1.41 -3.86 -5.41
N LEU A 28 0.45 -2.95 -5.27
CA LEU A 28 -0.17 -2.65 -3.99
C LEU A 28 -1.44 -3.48 -3.78
N MET A 29 -1.53 -4.15 -2.64
CA MET A 29 -2.78 -4.74 -2.15
C MET A 29 -3.27 -3.90 -0.98
N VAL A 30 -4.41 -3.23 -1.16
CA VAL A 30 -4.90 -2.21 -0.22
C VAL A 30 -6.38 -2.44 0.08
N SER A 31 -6.89 -1.90 1.19
CA SER A 31 -8.33 -1.93 1.45
C SER A 31 -9.06 -0.89 0.61
N ALA A 32 -10.28 -1.20 0.15
CA ALA A 32 -11.12 -0.26 -0.61
C ALA A 32 -11.36 1.05 0.16
N ALA A 33 -11.59 0.98 1.47
CA ALA A 33 -11.83 2.16 2.28
C ALA A 33 -10.60 3.09 2.33
N LEU A 34 -9.39 2.55 2.48
CA LEU A 34 -8.16 3.37 2.52
C LEU A 34 -7.83 3.97 1.14
N ASP A 35 -8.15 3.26 0.06
CA ASP A 35 -7.93 3.72 -1.31
C ASP A 35 -8.93 4.81 -1.73
N GLN A 36 -10.18 4.75 -1.26
CA GLN A 36 -11.26 5.63 -1.72
C GLN A 36 -11.58 6.78 -0.77
N GLN A 37 -11.34 6.63 0.54
CA GLN A 37 -11.76 7.60 1.55
C GLN A 37 -10.61 8.46 2.07
N THR A 38 -9.37 8.17 1.68
CA THR A 38 -8.19 8.96 2.02
C THR A 38 -7.30 9.13 0.79
N ASP A 39 -6.27 9.96 0.91
CA ASP A 39 -5.24 10.14 -0.12
C ASP A 39 -3.95 9.33 0.17
N GLU A 40 -3.95 8.48 1.19
CA GLU A 40 -2.75 7.76 1.64
C GLU A 40 -2.22 6.80 0.57
N ILE A 41 -3.10 6.06 -0.12
CA ILE A 41 -2.67 5.17 -1.22
C ILE A 41 -2.19 5.99 -2.42
N ALA A 42 -2.82 7.12 -2.72
CA ALA A 42 -2.36 8.03 -3.79
C ALA A 42 -0.94 8.55 -3.52
N ARG A 43 -0.65 9.00 -2.29
CA ARG A 43 0.69 9.43 -1.89
C ARG A 43 1.74 8.32 -2.05
N ILE A 44 1.41 7.08 -1.70
CA ILE A 44 2.30 5.93 -1.90
C ILE A 44 2.58 5.70 -3.39
N ARG A 45 1.54 5.71 -4.23
CA ARG A 45 1.67 5.54 -5.70
C ARG A 45 2.57 6.60 -6.31
N ASP A 46 2.31 7.86 -5.97
CA ASP A 46 3.07 9.00 -6.47
C ASP A 46 4.53 8.91 -6.05
N ARG A 47 4.79 8.50 -4.80
CA ARG A 47 6.14 8.36 -4.28
C ARG A 47 6.91 7.20 -4.93
N LEU A 48 6.26 6.06 -5.17
CA LEU A 48 6.84 4.91 -5.88
C LEU A 48 7.18 5.24 -7.34
N GLY A 49 6.42 6.15 -7.97
CA GLY A 49 6.65 6.64 -9.32
C GLY A 49 6.78 5.48 -10.34
N PRO A 50 7.92 5.37 -11.06
CA PRO A 50 8.09 4.34 -12.09
C PRO A 50 8.12 2.90 -11.56
N ARG A 51 8.28 2.71 -10.24
CA ARG A 51 8.19 1.39 -9.61
C ARG A 51 6.75 0.94 -9.43
N PHE A 52 5.77 1.84 -9.44
CA PHE A 52 4.36 1.44 -9.26
C PHE A 52 3.87 0.63 -10.47
N ALA A 53 3.50 -0.62 -10.20
CA ALA A 53 3.07 -1.58 -11.22
C ALA A 53 1.55 -1.77 -11.29
N GLY A 54 0.81 -1.24 -10.30
CA GLY A 54 -0.64 -1.39 -10.20
C GLY A 54 -1.11 -1.59 -8.77
N GLN A 55 -2.42 -1.62 -8.57
CA GLN A 55 -3.03 -1.89 -7.28
C GLN A 55 -4.31 -2.71 -7.40
N TYR A 56 -4.65 -3.39 -6.31
CA TYR A 56 -5.92 -4.08 -6.14
C TYR A 56 -6.54 -3.71 -4.79
N SER A 57 -7.79 -3.25 -4.83
CA SER A 57 -8.55 -2.85 -3.64
C SER A 57 -9.86 -3.63 -3.43
N GLY A 58 -10.16 -4.63 -4.27
CA GLY A 58 -11.37 -5.46 -4.19
C GLY A 58 -11.35 -6.54 -3.11
N MET A 59 -10.55 -6.38 -2.06
CA MET A 59 -10.53 -7.33 -0.93
C MET A 59 -11.74 -7.07 -0.03
N PRO A 60 -12.69 -8.03 0.12
CA PRO A 60 -13.84 -7.84 0.99
C PRO A 60 -13.40 -7.77 2.47
N PRO A 61 -14.14 -7.05 3.32
CA PRO A 61 -13.92 -7.09 4.76
C PRO A 61 -13.98 -8.53 5.28
N HIS A 62 -13.08 -8.89 6.21
CA HIS A 62 -12.96 -10.25 6.75
C HIS A 62 -14.20 -10.77 7.50
N THR A 63 -15.23 -9.94 7.68
CA THR A 63 -16.52 -10.30 8.26
C THR A 63 -17.67 -9.61 7.51
N PRO A 64 -18.18 -10.19 6.41
CA PRO A 64 -19.49 -9.79 5.92
C PRO A 64 -20.49 -10.17 7.02
N ARG A 65 -21.06 -9.19 7.73
CA ARG A 65 -22.10 -9.43 8.75
C ARG A 65 -23.40 -10.00 8.17
N GLU A 66 -23.48 -10.14 6.86
CA GLU A 66 -24.56 -10.86 6.16
C GLU A 66 -24.30 -12.38 6.08
N ALA A 67 -23.16 -12.88 6.55
CA ALA A 67 -22.77 -14.29 6.51
C ALA A 67 -22.80 -15.01 7.89
N VAL A 68 -23.59 -14.51 8.85
CA VAL A 68 -23.96 -15.23 10.09
C VAL A 68 -25.45 -15.12 10.35
#